data_AF-A0A352RIG4-F1
#
_entry.id   AF-A0A352RIG4-F1
#
_cell.length_a   1.000
_cell.length_b   1.000
_cell.length_c   1.000
_cell.angle_alpha   90.00
_cell.angle_beta   90.00
_cell.angle_gamma   90.00
#
_symmetry.space_group_name_H-M   'P 1'
#
loop_
_entity.id
_entity.type
_entity.pdbx_description
1 polymer ?
#
loop_
_entity_poly.entity_id
_entity_poly.type
_entity_poly.pdbx_seq_one_letter_code
_entity_poly.pdbx_strand_id
1 'polypeptide(L)'
;MWEDTMSTLAIISVSTLLCISVGIPIGILMSRSDRLQSMVTPVLDVMQTIPSFVYLIPVVMLLGIGKVPGLIAVCIYAIPPIVRLTNLGIRLVNKEVLEASESFGASYSQKLFGVQIPLALPNIFAGVNQTIMMALAMVVIASMIGVKGLGVPVLR
;
A
#
# COMPACT_ATOMS: atom_id res chain seq x y z
N MET A 1 6.81 -20.14 19.28
CA MET A 1 6.79 -19.58 17.90
C MET A 1 5.39 -19.49 17.30
N TRP A 2 4.46 -20.43 17.55
CA TRP A 2 3.10 -20.34 16.99
C TRP A 2 2.36 -19.03 17.34
N GLU A 3 2.40 -18.61 18.61
CA GLU A 3 1.76 -17.35 19.04
C GLU A 3 2.37 -16.11 18.36
N ASP A 4 3.69 -16.10 18.19
CA ASP A 4 4.41 -15.03 17.51
C ASP A 4 4.07 -15.00 16.02
N THR A 5 3.99 -16.16 15.37
CA THR A 5 3.55 -16.30 13.99
C THR A 5 2.14 -15.77 13.82
N MET A 6 1.21 -16.15 14.70
CA MET A 6 -0.19 -15.72 14.61
C MET A 6 -0.32 -14.21 14.84
N SER A 7 0.45 -13.64 15.77
CA SER A 7 0.50 -12.19 16.01
C SER A 7 1.03 -11.43 14.80
N THR A 8 2.07 -11.96 14.15
CA THR A 8 2.67 -11.40 12.93
C THR A 8 1.71 -11.46 11.76
N LEU A 9 1.09 -12.62 11.55
CA LEU A 9 0.10 -12.81 10.50
C LEU A 9 -1.08 -11.87 10.67
N ALA A 10 -1.58 -11.70 11.89
CA ALA A 10 -2.66 -10.76 12.19
C ALA A 10 -2.29 -9.31 11.83
N ILE A 11 -1.13 -8.82 12.28
CA ILE A 11 -0.74 -7.43 11.98
C ILE A 11 -0.49 -7.21 10.50
N ILE A 12 0.13 -8.16 9.79
CA ILE A 12 0.36 -8.07 8.35
C ILE A 12 -0.96 -8.08 7.59
N SER A 13 -1.88 -8.98 7.94
CA SER A 13 -3.16 -9.09 7.26
C SER A 13 -3.96 -7.80 7.41
N VAL A 14 -4.07 -7.28 8.63
CA VAL A 14 -4.79 -6.02 8.89
C VAL A 14 -4.11 -4.85 8.20
N SER A 15 -2.78 -4.73 8.31
CA SER A 15 -2.04 -3.63 7.67
C SER A 15 -2.18 -3.67 6.15
N THR A 16 -2.06 -4.86 5.55
CA THR A 16 -2.21 -5.05 4.10
C THR A 16 -3.62 -4.67 3.65
N LEU A 17 -4.66 -5.13 4.35
CA LEU A 17 -6.04 -4.77 4.02
C LEU A 17 -6.30 -3.26 4.10
N LEU A 18 -5.73 -2.57 5.10
CA LEU A 18 -5.79 -1.11 5.21
C LEU A 18 -5.02 -0.42 4.08
N CYS A 19 -3.83 -0.91 3.73
CA CYS A 19 -3.05 -0.38 2.63
C CYS A 19 -3.77 -0.55 1.30
N ILE A 20 -4.43 -1.68 1.06
CA ILE A 20 -5.21 -1.94 -0.15
C ILE A 20 -6.44 -1.04 -0.20
N SER A 21 -7.20 -0.96 0.89
CA SER A 21 -8.45 -0.20 0.94
C SER A 21 -8.25 1.30 0.74
N VAL A 22 -7.11 1.84 1.20
CA VAL A 22 -6.74 3.24 1.01
C VAL A 22 -5.93 3.45 -0.28
N GLY A 23 -4.99 2.55 -0.55
CA GLY A 23 -4.01 2.69 -1.62
C GLY A 23 -4.60 2.50 -3.02
N ILE A 24 -5.52 1.56 -3.21
CA ILE A 24 -6.19 1.38 -4.50
C ILE A 24 -7.01 2.63 -4.90
N PRO A 25 -7.89 3.19 -4.05
CA PRO A 25 -8.59 4.43 -4.37
C PRO A 25 -7.64 5.60 -4.68
N ILE A 26 -6.57 5.79 -3.91
CA ILE A 26 -5.59 6.85 -4.19
C ILE A 26 -4.90 6.61 -5.53
N GLY A 27 -4.51 5.37 -5.84
CA GLY A 27 -3.92 5.00 -7.12
C GLY A 27 -4.86 5.25 -8.31
N ILE A 28 -6.16 4.93 -8.15
CA ILE A 28 -7.21 5.23 -9.14
C ILE A 28 -7.39 6.75 -9.31
N LEU A 29 -7.30 7.54 -8.23
CA LEU A 29 -7.41 9.00 -8.34
C LEU A 29 -6.18 9.60 -9.03
N MET A 30 -4.98 9.10 -8.71
CA MET A 30 -3.73 9.51 -9.37
C MET A 30 -3.70 9.17 -10.87
N SER A 31 -4.35 8.08 -11.29
CA SER A 31 -4.38 7.69 -12.71
C SER A 31 -5.24 8.60 -13.57
N ARG A 32 -6.14 9.37 -12.95
CA ARG A 32 -7.03 10.30 -13.65
C ARG A 32 -6.39 11.66 -13.97
N SER A 33 -5.34 12.04 -13.25
CA SER A 33 -4.76 13.39 -13.38
C SER A 33 -3.26 13.39 -13.15
N ASP A 34 -2.51 13.89 -14.13
CA ASP A 34 -1.06 14.07 -14.02
C ASP A 34 -0.70 15.08 -12.92
N ARG A 35 -1.58 16.05 -12.67
CA ARG A 35 -1.40 17.01 -11.57
C ARG A 35 -1.51 16.31 -10.22
N LEU A 36 -2.54 15.47 -10.01
CA LEU A 36 -2.66 14.67 -8.78
C LEU A 36 -1.47 13.73 -8.61
N GLN A 37 -1.03 13.07 -9.68
CA GLN A 37 0.18 12.25 -9.64
C GLN A 37 1.40 13.06 -9.19
N SER A 38 1.65 14.22 -9.80
CA SER A 38 2.80 15.07 -9.45
C SER A 38 2.78 15.58 -8.00
N MET A 39 1.59 15.74 -7.41
CA MET A 39 1.43 16.18 -6.02
C MET A 39 1.57 15.03 -5.01
N VAL A 40 1.07 13.84 -5.33
CA VAL A 40 1.08 12.69 -4.42
C VAL A 40 2.40 11.93 -4.47
N THR A 41 3.07 11.85 -5.63
CA THR A 41 4.34 11.14 -5.79
C THR A 41 5.41 11.56 -4.78
N PRO A 42 5.66 12.86 -4.51
CA PRO A 42 6.63 13.28 -3.48
C PRO A 42 6.30 12.75 -2.09
N VAL A 43 5.02 12.70 -1.71
CA VAL A 43 4.58 12.14 -0.43
C VAL A 43 4.92 10.65 -0.37
N LEU A 44 4.60 9.91 -1.43
CA LEU A 44 4.92 8.48 -1.55
C LEU A 44 6.43 8.21 -1.61
N ASP A 45 7.24 9.14 -2.14
CA ASP A 45 8.70 9.05 -2.15
C ASP A 45 9.25 9.24 -0.74
N VAL A 46 8.76 10.24 -0.01
CA VAL A 46 9.12 10.48 1.40
C VAL A 46 8.77 9.23 2.24
N MET A 47 7.58 8.67 2.04
CA MET A 47 7.11 7.44 2.70
C MET A 47 8.08 6.25 2.57
N GLN A 48 8.82 6.13 1.46
CA GLN A 48 9.76 5.03 1.21
C GLN A 48 11.23 5.36 1.44
N THR A 49 11.63 6.63 1.33
CA THR A 49 13.04 7.04 1.36
C THR A 49 13.53 7.39 2.76
N ILE A 50 12.63 7.80 3.66
CA ILE A 50 12.97 8.01 5.07
C ILE A 50 13.29 6.65 5.71
N PRO A 51 14.43 6.50 6.41
CA PRO A 51 14.76 5.26 7.11
C PRO A 51 13.66 4.85 8.09
N SER A 52 13.31 3.56 8.11
CA SER A 52 12.22 3.01 8.92
C SER A 52 12.28 3.38 10.41
N PHE A 53 13.49 3.49 10.98
CA PHE A 53 13.69 3.93 12.36
C PHE A 53 13.19 5.34 12.65
N VAL A 54 13.36 6.25 11.68
CA VAL A 54 12.95 7.64 11.82
C VAL A 54 11.42 7.75 11.86
N TYR A 55 10.68 6.85 11.19
CA TYR A 55 9.22 6.78 11.29
C TYR A 55 8.71 6.41 12.67
N LEU A 56 9.45 5.57 13.40
CA LEU A 56 9.01 5.09 14.70
C LEU A 56 9.07 6.18 15.77
N ILE A 57 10.02 7.12 15.67
CA ILE A 57 10.20 8.19 16.66
C ILE A 57 8.92 9.03 16.85
N PRO A 58 8.37 9.72 15.81
CA PRO A 58 7.19 10.55 15.99
C PRO A 58 5.94 9.71 16.32
N VAL A 59 5.82 8.52 15.75
CA VAL A 59 4.69 7.61 16.00
C VAL A 59 4.64 7.18 17.47
N VAL A 60 5.79 6.82 18.05
CA VAL A 60 5.90 6.47 19.47
C VAL A 60 5.76 7.68 20.37
N MET A 61 6.32 8.83 20.02
CA MET A 61 6.19 10.05 20.82
C MET A 61 4.74 10.51 20.96
N LEU A 62 3.93 10.36 19.91
CA LEU A 62 2.54 10.81 19.88
C LEU A 62 1.56 9.76 20.43
N LEU A 63 1.79 8.48 20.16
CA LEU A 63 0.83 7.39 20.43
C LEU A 63 1.32 6.38 21.48
N GLY A 64 2.55 6.54 21.97
CA GLY A 64 3.18 5.61 22.90
C GLY A 64 3.68 4.33 22.23
N ILE A 65 3.98 3.34 23.06
CA ILE A 65 4.48 2.02 22.66
C ILE A 65 3.28 1.07 22.54
N GLY A 66 3.23 0.27 21.47
CA GLY A 66 2.20 -0.75 21.34
C GLY A 66 1.89 -1.19 19.91
N LYS A 67 0.86 -2.02 19.79
CA LYS A 67 0.43 -2.62 18.51
C LYS A 67 -0.09 -1.60 17.50
N VAL A 68 -0.85 -0.60 17.97
CA VAL A 68 -1.46 0.43 17.11
C VAL A 68 -0.40 1.35 16.47
N PRO A 69 0.54 1.94 17.24
CA PRO A 69 1.68 2.68 16.67
C PRO A 69 2.47 1.85 15.65
N GLY A 70 2.76 0.58 15.97
CA GLY A 70 3.44 -0.34 15.06
C GLY A 70 2.69 -0.57 13.75
N LEU A 71 1.37 -0.81 13.83
CA LEU A 71 0.52 -0.96 12.64
C LEU A 71 0.53 0.29 11.76
N ILE A 72 0.46 1.48 12.36
CA ILE A 72 0.51 2.75 11.61
C ILE A 72 1.85 2.89 10.88
N ALA A 73 2.97 2.61 11.56
CA ALA A 73 4.30 2.66 10.95
C ALA A 73 4.44 1.66 9.79
N VAL A 74 3.90 0.45 9.95
CA VAL A 74 3.82 -0.57 8.89
C VAL A 74 3.02 -0.06 7.69
N CYS A 75 1.84 0.52 7.93
CA CYS A 75 1.01 1.07 6.85
C CYS A 75 1.68 2.22 6.10
N ILE A 76 2.34 3.14 6.80
CA ILE A 76 3.07 4.26 6.18
C ILE A 76 4.14 3.73 5.22
N TYR A 77 4.88 2.71 5.63
CA TYR A 77 5.93 2.13 4.80
C TYR A 77 5.39 1.27 3.65
N ALA A 78 4.27 0.57 3.85
CA ALA A 78 3.75 -0.42 2.90
C ALA A 78 2.70 0.13 1.91
N ILE A 79 2.10 1.29 2.14
CA ILE A 79 1.13 1.94 1.21
C ILE A 79 1.71 2.27 -0.18
N PRO A 80 2.95 2.78 -0.33
CA PRO A 80 3.40 3.35 -1.59
C PRO A 80 3.41 2.40 -2.81
N PRO A 81 3.83 1.12 -2.69
CA PRO A 81 3.79 0.18 -3.82
C PRO A 81 2.39 -0.05 -4.39
N ILE A 82 1.37 -0.27 -3.54
CA ILE A 82 0.00 -0.50 -4.03
C ILE A 82 -0.54 0.75 -4.75
N VAL A 83 -0.31 1.95 -4.21
CA VAL A 83 -0.73 3.20 -4.86
C VAL A 83 -0.09 3.35 -6.24
N ARG A 84 1.24 3.16 -6.32
CA ARG A 84 2.01 3.34 -7.57
C ARG A 84 1.62 2.31 -8.62
N LEU A 85 1.53 1.05 -8.24
CA LEU A 85 1.25 -0.03 -9.19
C LEU A 85 -0.23 -0.04 -9.63
N THR A 86 -1.16 0.42 -8.79
CA THR A 86 -2.53 0.72 -9.23
C THR A 86 -2.56 1.87 -10.23
N ASN A 87 -1.88 3.00 -9.94
CA ASN A 87 -1.79 4.13 -10.87
C ASN A 87 -1.19 3.71 -12.23
N LEU A 88 -0.04 3.02 -12.18
CA LEU A 88 0.65 2.52 -13.37
C LEU A 88 -0.24 1.56 -14.16
N GLY A 89 -0.84 0.58 -13.50
CA GLY A 89 -1.67 -0.43 -14.15
C GLY A 89 -2.83 0.18 -14.93
N ILE A 90 -3.50 1.20 -14.37
CA ILE A 90 -4.61 1.88 -15.04
C ILE A 90 -4.13 2.73 -16.22
N ARG A 91 -2.98 3.39 -16.09
CA ARG A 91 -2.40 4.22 -17.17
C ARG A 91 -1.83 3.41 -18.34
N LEU A 92 -1.41 2.16 -18.09
CA LEU A 92 -0.89 1.26 -19.11
C LEU A 92 -1.96 0.56 -19.94
N VAL A 93 -3.25 0.73 -19.60
CA VAL A 93 -4.34 0.16 -20.39
C VAL A 93 -4.33 0.76 -21.80
N ASN A 94 -4.34 -0.10 -22.83
CA ASN A 94 -4.25 0.33 -24.24
C ASN A 94 -5.35 1.35 -24.57
N LYS A 95 -4.93 2.49 -25.11
CA LYS A 95 -5.81 3.59 -25.52
C LYS A 95 -6.86 3.15 -26.54
N GLU A 96 -6.51 2.26 -27.48
CA GLU A 96 -7.45 1.73 -28.48
C GLU A 96 -8.64 1.01 -27.83
N VAL A 97 -8.39 0.26 -26.76
CA VAL A 97 -9.45 -0.43 -26.00
C VAL A 97 -10.34 0.57 -25.27
N LEU A 98 -9.77 1.68 -24.79
CA LEU A 98 -10.51 2.75 -24.12
C LEU A 98 -11.37 3.56 -25.11
N GLU A 99 -10.85 3.85 -26.31
CA GLU A 99 -11.57 4.52 -27.40
C GLU A 99 -12.69 3.64 -27.96
N ALA A 100 -12.43 2.33 -28.10
CA ALA A 100 -13.46 1.37 -28.48
C ALA A 100 -14.59 1.33 -27.44
N SER A 101 -14.26 1.21 -26.15
CA SER A 101 -15.24 1.25 -25.06
C SER A 101 -16.07 2.54 -25.05
N GLU A 102 -15.45 3.68 -25.38
CA GLU A 102 -16.14 4.96 -25.50
C GLU A 102 -17.07 5.03 -26.71
N SER A 103 -16.66 4.44 -27.84
CA SER A 103 -17.48 4.34 -29.05
C SER A 103 -18.73 3.48 -28.84
N PHE A 104 -18.69 2.52 -27.92
CA PHE A 104 -19.85 1.75 -27.46
C PHE A 104 -20.72 2.48 -26.41
N GLY A 105 -20.41 3.75 -26.11
CA GLY A 105 -21.19 4.58 -25.19
C GLY A 105 -20.95 4.28 -23.71
N ALA A 106 -19.82 3.66 -23.35
CA ALA A 106 -19.51 3.37 -21.95
C ALA A 106 -19.30 4.66 -21.15
N SER A 107 -20.09 4.83 -20.09
CA SER A 107 -19.87 5.90 -19.11
C SER A 107 -18.52 5.73 -18.41
N TYR A 108 -18.04 6.80 -17.78
CA TYR A 108 -16.78 6.80 -17.05
C TYR A 108 -16.65 5.64 -16.05
N SER A 109 -17.69 5.40 -15.24
CA SER A 109 -17.70 4.32 -14.26
C SER A 109 -17.70 2.94 -14.91
N GLN A 110 -18.42 2.76 -16.01
CA GLN A 110 -18.41 1.49 -16.77
C GLN A 110 -17.04 1.24 -17.41
N LYS A 111 -16.39 2.28 -17.95
CA LYS A 111 -15.03 2.18 -18.49
C LYS A 111 -14.02 1.82 -17.39
N LEU A 112 -14.14 2.43 -16.21
CA LEU A 112 -13.24 2.17 -15.09
C LEU A 112 -13.39 0.74 -14.55
N PHE A 113 -14.61 0.35 -14.14
CA PHE A 113 -14.84 -0.94 -13.50
C PHE A 113 -14.95 -2.10 -14.49
N GLY A 114 -15.41 -1.84 -15.71
CA GLY A 114 -15.62 -2.87 -16.74
C GLY A 114 -14.41 -3.11 -17.66
N VAL A 115 -13.48 -2.14 -17.77
CA VAL A 115 -12.34 -2.26 -18.70
C VAL A 115 -11.02 -1.99 -17.99
N GLN A 116 -10.85 -0.81 -17.38
CA GLN A 116 -9.55 -0.40 -16.83
C GLN A 116 -9.10 -1.27 -15.65
N ILE A 117 -9.96 -1.46 -14.64
CA ILE A 117 -9.61 -2.25 -13.45
C ILE A 117 -9.30 -3.71 -13.84
N PRO A 118 -10.14 -4.43 -14.61
CA PRO A 118 -9.84 -5.79 -15.05
C PRO A 118 -8.49 -5.92 -15.77
N LEU A 119 -8.18 -5.00 -16.68
CA LEU A 119 -6.92 -5.01 -17.43
C LEU A 119 -5.72 -4.58 -16.57
N ALA A 120 -5.94 -3.77 -15.53
CA ALA A 120 -4.92 -3.35 -14.58
C ALA A 120 -4.66 -4.37 -13.46
N LEU A 121 -5.51 -5.39 -13.28
CA LEU A 121 -5.42 -6.36 -12.19
C LEU A 121 -4.02 -6.97 -12.01
N PRO A 122 -3.29 -7.40 -13.06
CA PRO A 122 -1.94 -7.96 -12.87
C PRO A 122 -0.98 -7.00 -12.16
N ASN A 123 -1.03 -5.71 -12.50
CA ASN A 123 -0.24 -4.67 -11.84
C ASN A 123 -0.71 -4.42 -10.42
N ILE A 124 -2.04 -4.38 -10.18
CA ILE A 124 -2.60 -4.23 -8.83
C ILE A 124 -2.16 -5.38 -7.93
N PHE A 125 -2.21 -6.63 -8.41
CA PHE A 125 -1.74 -7.80 -7.67
C PHE A 125 -0.24 -7.79 -7.42
N ALA A 126 0.57 -7.29 -8.36
CA ALA A 126 1.98 -7.02 -8.11
C ALA A 126 2.15 -6.00 -6.96
N GLY A 127 1.31 -4.97 -6.92
CA GLY A 127 1.28 -3.98 -5.83
C GLY A 127 0.88 -4.56 -4.48
N VAL A 128 -0.11 -5.44 -4.45
CA VAL A 128 -0.52 -6.18 -3.26
C VAL A 128 0.64 -7.02 -2.73
N ASN A 129 1.31 -7.78 -3.61
CA ASN A 129 2.45 -8.60 -3.22
C ASN A 129 3.58 -7.74 -2.61
N GLN A 130 3.94 -6.63 -3.24
CA GLN A 130 4.97 -5.73 -2.70
C GLN A 130 4.57 -5.10 -1.36
N THR A 131 3.29 -4.77 -1.19
CA THR A 131 2.74 -4.27 0.07
C THR A 131 2.89 -5.29 1.19
N ILE A 132 2.58 -6.56 0.92
CA ILE A 132 2.76 -7.67 1.89
C ILE A 132 4.23 -7.83 2.25
N MET A 133 5.12 -7.83 1.26
CA MET A 133 6.56 -7.97 1.48
C MET A 133 7.13 -6.82 2.32
N MET A 134 6.73 -5.58 2.03
CA MET A 134 7.14 -4.41 2.83
C MET A 134 6.55 -4.43 4.24
N ALA A 135 5.30 -4.88 4.39
CA ALA A 135 4.69 -5.01 5.70
C ALA A 135 5.41 -6.05 6.57
N LEU A 136 5.74 -7.21 5.99
CA LEU A 136 6.56 -8.25 6.63
C LEU A 136 7.90 -7.69 7.12
N ALA A 137 8.63 -6.97 6.26
CA ALA A 137 9.91 -6.37 6.62
C ALA A 137 9.76 -5.34 7.76
N MET A 138 8.74 -4.48 7.68
CA MET A 138 8.52 -3.42 8.67
C MET A 138 8.05 -3.95 10.03
N VAL A 139 7.37 -5.10 10.08
CA VAL A 139 6.96 -5.72 11.36
C VAL A 139 8.17 -6.14 12.20
N VAL A 140 9.27 -6.56 11.58
CA VAL A 140 10.52 -6.86 12.30
C VAL A 140 11.04 -5.60 12.99
N ILE A 141 11.06 -4.46 12.29
CA ILE A 141 11.52 -3.19 12.84
C ILE A 141 10.53 -2.68 13.91
N ALA A 142 9.22 -2.79 13.66
CA ALA A 142 8.19 -2.40 14.61
C ALA A 142 8.22 -3.21 15.92
N SER A 143 8.80 -4.41 15.93
CA SER A 143 8.97 -5.18 17.17
C SER A 143 9.91 -4.51 18.18
N MET A 144 10.78 -3.59 17.74
CA MET A 144 11.62 -2.76 18.61
C MET A 144 10.83 -1.79 19.48
N ILE A 145 9.60 -1.45 19.09
CA ILE A 145 8.69 -0.57 19.83
C ILE A 145 7.54 -1.37 20.46
N GLY A 146 7.78 -2.62 20.82
CA GLY A 146 6.86 -3.43 21.61
C GLY A 146 5.75 -4.14 20.83
N VAL A 147 5.87 -4.23 19.50
CA VAL A 147 4.99 -5.12 18.70
C VAL A 147 5.39 -6.57 18.94
N LYS A 148 4.44 -7.36 19.48
CA LYS A 148 4.61 -8.81 19.64
C LYS A 148 4.52 -9.53 18.30
N GLY A 149 5.36 -10.54 18.10
CA GLY A 149 5.41 -11.32 16.88
C GLY A 149 6.80 -11.88 16.61
N LEU A 150 6.98 -12.43 15.40
CA LEU A 150 8.21 -13.04 14.92
C LEU A 150 9.37 -12.04 14.82
N GLY A 151 9.10 -10.74 14.84
CA GLY A 151 10.15 -9.72 14.94
C GLY A 151 10.95 -9.81 16.25
N VAL A 152 10.30 -10.19 17.36
CA VAL A 152 10.97 -10.22 18.68
C VAL A 152 12.07 -11.28 18.76
N PRO A 153 11.85 -12.54 18.33
CA PRO A 153 12.92 -13.53 18.22
C PRO A 153 14.06 -13.14 17.28
N VAL A 154 13.80 -12.37 16.22
CA VAL A 154 14.82 -11.95 15.24
C VAL A 154 15.77 -10.90 15.82
N LEU A 155 15.29 -10.10 16.79
CA LEU A 155 16.10 -9.08 17.47
C LEU A 155 16.99 -9.64 18.61
N ARG A 156 16.85 -10.91 18.97
CA ARG A 156 17.57 -11.55 20.07
C ARG A 156 18.71 -12.44 19.61
#